data_AF-A0A9J6H8C7-F1
#
_entry.id   AF-A0A9J6H8C7-F1
#
_cell.length_a   1.000
_cell.length_b   1.000
_cell.length_c   1.000
_cell.angle_alpha   90.00
_cell.angle_beta   90.00
_cell.angle_gamma   90.00
#
_symmetry.space_group_name_H-M   'P 1'
#
loop_
_entity.id
_entity.type
_entity.pdbx_description
1 polymer ?
#
loop_
_entity_poly.entity_id
_entity_poly.type
_entity_poly.pdbx_seq_one_letter_code
_entity_poly.pdbx_strand_id
1 'polypeptide(L)'
;MVQSLLSSYKDVVHVLPVSRITAEELHDVLNMIIIGLEDAGIHVVAVITDNSINRKMMTMSGKKGAKLDIVYSHPTNAHQTLFRVLDSVHLLKRVRNNWLNHKNSVKCLYYTTFQSDSPNSGKMEGASFSSLRELHEAEQSSIAKVAYGLTHKALYPSNLERQNVRLALKVFSGFVSAALRIRGEELRLRVAEGTAQFIDIIVKWWDIVDVKRPHKDQRLRNVWQEPVSEVNCHQLKYLDEFVDWLDSWKAADQYTGKLTTETHSALPQTTYVRSH
;
A
#
# COMPACT_ATOMS: atom_id res chain seq x y z
N MET A 1 19.90 -7.66 -0.50
CA MET A 1 19.78 -7.97 -1.94
C MET A 1 19.86 -6.67 -2.70
N VAL A 2 20.50 -6.66 -3.86
CA VAL A 2 20.46 -5.55 -4.82
C VAL A 2 19.64 -5.96 -6.03
N GLN A 3 18.90 -5.02 -6.62
CA GLN A 3 18.16 -5.22 -7.85
C GLN A 3 18.36 -3.99 -8.74
N SER A 4 18.70 -4.23 -10.01
CA SER A 4 18.86 -3.17 -10.98
C SER A 4 17.51 -2.58 -11.39
N LEU A 5 17.45 -1.26 -11.55
CA LEU A 5 16.29 -0.57 -12.12
C LEU A 5 16.25 -0.65 -13.65
N LEU A 6 17.42 -0.78 -14.29
CA LEU A 6 17.58 -0.71 -15.74
C LEU A 6 17.75 -2.08 -16.40
N SER A 7 17.85 -3.16 -15.61
CA SER A 7 18.05 -4.52 -16.11
C SER A 7 17.39 -5.56 -15.19
N SER A 8 17.36 -6.81 -15.62
CA SER A 8 16.88 -7.93 -14.81
C SER A 8 17.87 -8.40 -13.73
N TYR A 9 19.01 -7.71 -13.57
CA TYR A 9 20.05 -8.10 -12.61
C TYR A 9 19.55 -8.02 -11.17
N LYS A 10 19.84 -9.07 -10.40
CA LYS A 10 19.53 -9.17 -8.98
C LYS A 10 20.55 -10.07 -8.29
N ASP A 11 21.00 -9.70 -7.10
CA ASP A 11 21.96 -10.52 -6.35
C ASP A 11 21.91 -10.31 -4.83
N VAL A 12 22.39 -11.29 -4.08
CA VAL A 12 22.55 -11.22 -2.63
C VAL A 12 23.88 -10.58 -2.29
N VAL A 13 23.82 -9.32 -1.87
CA VAL A 13 25.01 -8.53 -1.49
C VAL A 13 25.48 -8.77 -0.06
N HIS A 14 24.58 -9.21 0.83
CA HIS A 14 24.89 -9.40 2.24
C HIS A 14 23.89 -10.36 2.89
N VAL A 15 24.40 -11.22 3.78
CA VAL A 15 23.62 -12.09 4.66
C VAL A 15 24.17 -11.93 6.06
N LEU A 16 23.35 -11.40 6.97
CA LEU A 16 23.73 -11.18 8.35
C LEU A 16 22.90 -12.09 9.28
N PRO A 17 23.50 -13.15 9.86
CA PRO A 17 22.82 -13.94 10.86
C PRO A 17 22.72 -13.16 12.16
N VAL A 18 21.50 -12.76 12.54
CA VAL A 18 21.24 -12.01 13.79
C VAL A 18 20.15 -12.68 14.61
N SER A 19 20.36 -12.77 15.93
CA SER A 19 19.32 -13.16 16.89
C SER A 19 18.52 -11.94 17.36
N ARG A 20 19.19 -10.79 17.48
CA ARG A 20 18.64 -9.45 17.71
C ARG A 20 19.55 -8.46 17.00
N ILE A 21 18.95 -7.40 16.44
CA ILE A 21 19.68 -6.29 15.86
C ILE A 21 18.98 -4.99 16.29
N THR A 22 19.77 -4.01 16.71
CA THR A 22 19.26 -2.68 17.04
C THR A 22 19.01 -1.88 15.76
N ALA A 23 18.34 -0.74 15.88
CA ALA A 23 18.12 0.11 14.73
C ALA A 23 19.44 0.76 14.28
N GLU A 24 20.34 1.02 15.22
CA GLU A 24 21.65 1.63 15.04
C GLU A 24 22.57 0.65 14.30
N GLU A 25 22.66 -0.59 14.77
CA GLU A 25 23.45 -1.64 14.12
C GLU A 25 23.00 -1.90 12.67
N LEU A 26 21.69 -1.91 12.43
CA LEU A 26 21.16 -2.07 11.08
C LEU A 26 21.49 -0.87 10.18
N HIS A 27 21.54 0.34 10.75
CA HIS A 27 21.91 1.55 10.02
C HIS A 27 23.37 1.48 9.56
N ASP A 28 24.27 1.10 10.47
CA ASP A 28 25.70 0.99 10.18
C ASP A 28 25.97 -0.07 9.11
N VAL A 29 25.34 -1.24 9.23
CA VAL A 29 25.44 -2.31 8.22
C VAL A 29 24.92 -1.84 6.86
N LEU A 30 23.79 -1.13 6.83
CA LEU A 30 23.23 -0.62 5.57
C LEU A 30 24.18 0.39 4.90
N ASN A 31 24.73 1.34 5.66
CA ASN A 31 25.68 2.32 5.14
C ASN A 31 26.93 1.64 4.58
N MET A 32 27.49 0.67 5.30
CA MET A 32 28.65 -0.11 4.85
C MET A 32 28.35 -0.81 3.50
N ILE A 33 27.17 -1.41 3.35
CA ILE A 33 26.76 -2.07 2.10
C ILE A 33 26.63 -1.05 0.96
N ILE A 34 26.00 0.11 1.22
CA ILE A 34 25.84 1.15 0.20
C ILE A 34 27.19 1.66 -0.28
N ILE A 35 28.12 1.96 0.64
CA ILE A 35 29.48 2.41 0.31
C ILE A 35 30.18 1.35 -0.55
N GLY A 36 30.16 0.07 -0.14
CA GLY A 36 30.80 -1.00 -0.90
C GLY A 36 30.20 -1.22 -2.29
N LEU A 37 28.91 -0.96 -2.48
CA LEU A 37 28.26 -1.01 -3.80
C LEU A 37 28.69 0.15 -4.69
N GLU A 38 28.76 1.37 -4.15
CA GLU A 38 29.24 2.54 -4.90
C GLU A 38 30.71 2.39 -5.34
N ASP A 39 31.56 1.88 -4.44
CA ASP A 39 32.97 1.62 -4.74
C ASP A 39 33.13 0.58 -5.87
N ALA A 40 32.16 -0.34 -6.00
CA ALA A 40 32.08 -1.31 -7.09
C ALA A 40 31.42 -0.75 -8.37
N GLY A 41 31.05 0.53 -8.40
CA GLY A 41 30.39 1.19 -9.53
C GLY A 41 28.87 0.91 -9.63
N ILE A 42 28.24 0.41 -8.57
CA ILE A 42 26.80 0.19 -8.50
C ILE A 42 26.16 1.35 -7.72
N HIS A 43 25.53 2.26 -8.45
CA HIS A 43 24.89 3.44 -7.87
C HIS A 43 23.56 3.10 -7.18
N VAL A 44 23.49 3.34 -5.88
CA VAL A 44 22.32 3.00 -5.06
C VAL A 44 21.39 4.20 -4.93
N VAL A 45 20.27 4.17 -5.66
CA VAL A 45 19.30 5.28 -5.64
C VAL A 45 18.17 5.09 -4.62
N ALA A 46 17.89 3.86 -4.19
CA ALA A 46 16.78 3.59 -3.30
C ALA A 46 17.00 2.36 -2.39
N VAL A 47 16.42 2.41 -1.19
CA VAL A 47 16.35 1.31 -0.23
C VAL A 47 14.90 0.93 0.02
N ILE A 48 14.56 -0.35 -0.20
CA ILE A 48 13.21 -0.90 0.04
C ILE A 48 13.18 -1.64 1.38
N THR A 49 12.20 -1.33 2.24
CA THR A 49 12.12 -1.90 3.60
C THR A 49 10.69 -2.32 3.99
N ASP A 50 10.55 -3.28 4.92
CA ASP A 50 9.26 -3.90 5.26
C ASP A 50 8.74 -3.65 6.70
N ASN A 51 9.63 -3.48 7.69
CA ASN A 51 9.31 -3.57 9.12
C ASN A 51 9.52 -2.26 9.93
N SER A 52 9.12 -2.30 11.22
CA SER A 52 9.18 -1.17 12.15
C SER A 52 10.59 -0.82 12.67
N ILE A 53 11.50 -1.81 12.77
CA ILE A 53 12.92 -1.58 13.12
C ILE A 53 13.61 -0.80 12.00
N ASN A 54 13.35 -1.17 10.75
CA ASN A 54 13.78 -0.43 9.56
C ASN A 54 13.25 1.02 9.60
N ARG A 55 12.09 1.28 10.23
CA ARG A 55 11.58 2.65 10.41
C ARG A 55 12.37 3.46 11.42
N LYS A 56 12.71 2.88 12.57
CA LYS A 56 13.57 3.55 13.56
C LYS A 56 14.98 3.79 13.02
N MET A 57 15.55 2.80 12.33
CA MET A 57 16.84 2.91 11.64
C MET A 57 16.84 4.14 10.73
N MET A 58 15.83 4.24 9.88
CA MET A 58 15.75 5.30 8.90
C MET A 58 15.40 6.67 9.50
N THR A 59 14.78 6.78 10.68
CA THR A 59 14.62 8.09 11.34
C THR A 59 15.95 8.67 11.83
N MET A 60 17.01 7.87 11.95
CA MET A 60 18.33 8.35 12.36
C MET A 60 19.08 9.11 11.25
N SER A 61 18.73 8.85 9.99
CA SER A 61 19.34 9.49 8.82
C SER A 61 18.54 10.69 8.30
N GLY A 62 17.36 10.95 8.86
CA GLY A 62 16.44 11.99 8.40
C GLY A 62 16.88 13.38 8.86
N LYS A 63 16.64 14.41 8.04
CA LYS A 63 16.74 15.80 8.49
C LYS A 63 15.59 16.08 9.46
N LYS A 64 15.91 16.44 10.72
CA LYS A 64 14.92 16.86 11.71
C LYS A 64 13.97 17.91 11.12
N GLY A 65 12.68 17.57 11.02
CA GLY A 65 11.62 18.50 10.60
C GLY A 65 11.11 18.36 9.16
N ALA A 66 11.60 17.40 8.37
CA ALA A 66 11.02 17.13 7.05
C ALA A 66 9.61 16.50 7.19
N LYS A 67 8.62 17.03 6.46
CA LYS A 67 7.21 16.59 6.49
C LYS A 67 7.06 15.12 6.05
N LEU A 68 8.02 14.61 5.27
CA LEU A 68 8.12 13.22 4.81
C LEU A 68 9.61 12.79 4.78
N ASP A 69 9.99 11.89 5.69
CA ASP A 69 11.31 11.22 5.74
C ASP A 69 11.48 10.18 4.61
N ILE A 70 11.32 10.61 3.35
CA ILE A 70 11.46 9.75 2.16
C ILE A 70 12.87 9.91 1.56
N VAL A 71 13.47 11.09 1.73
CA VAL A 71 14.75 11.48 1.13
C VAL A 71 15.84 11.50 2.20
N TYR A 72 16.94 10.82 1.91
CA TYR A 72 18.09 10.67 2.77
C TYR A 72 19.37 11.13 2.07
N SER A 73 20.31 11.66 2.86
CA SER A 73 21.66 11.95 2.36
C SER A 73 22.34 10.65 1.97
N HIS A 74 22.90 10.59 0.76
CA HIS A 74 23.64 9.42 0.33
C HIS A 74 24.93 9.26 1.16
N PRO A 75 25.26 8.06 1.69
CA PRO A 75 26.44 7.84 2.53
C PRO A 75 27.78 8.23 1.88
N THR A 76 27.87 8.14 0.55
CA THR A 76 29.08 8.48 -0.21
C THR A 76 29.08 9.89 -0.79
N ASN A 77 27.91 10.51 -0.95
CA ASN A 77 27.78 11.81 -1.60
C ASN A 77 26.57 12.59 -1.08
N ALA A 78 26.80 13.60 -0.23
CA ALA A 78 25.73 14.41 0.36
C ALA A 78 24.85 15.16 -0.67
N HIS A 79 25.29 15.30 -1.92
CA HIS A 79 24.51 15.90 -3.01
C HIS A 79 23.61 14.90 -3.75
N GLN A 80 23.84 13.60 -3.55
CA GLN A 80 22.97 12.55 -4.10
C GLN A 80 21.84 12.24 -3.12
N THR A 81 20.66 12.01 -3.69
CA THR A 81 19.48 11.63 -2.93
C THR A 81 19.35 10.12 -2.90
N LEU A 82 19.22 9.57 -1.69
CA LEU A 82 18.83 8.19 -1.46
C LEU A 82 17.34 8.15 -1.08
N PHE A 83 16.54 7.43 -1.86
CA PHE A 83 15.11 7.28 -1.59
C PHE A 83 14.82 6.10 -0.67
N ARG A 84 13.89 6.30 0.24
CA ARG A 84 13.33 5.21 1.05
C ARG A 84 11.95 4.84 0.55
N VAL A 85 11.79 3.55 0.26
CA VAL A 85 10.52 2.99 -0.18
C VAL A 85 10.10 1.91 0.81
N LEU A 86 8.82 1.87 1.18
CA LEU A 86 8.28 0.71 1.88
C LEU A 86 7.72 -0.29 0.88
N ASP A 87 7.89 -1.57 1.16
CA ASP A 87 7.37 -2.60 0.26
C ASP A 87 5.83 -2.50 0.14
N SER A 88 5.35 -2.16 -1.06
CA SER A 88 3.94 -2.00 -1.38
C SER A 88 3.13 -3.27 -1.09
N VAL A 89 3.71 -4.46 -1.28
CA VAL A 89 3.09 -5.75 -0.94
C VAL A 89 2.78 -5.81 0.55
N HIS A 90 3.71 -5.34 1.38
CA HIS A 90 3.53 -5.29 2.83
C HIS A 90 2.51 -4.24 3.22
N LEU A 91 2.48 -3.08 2.56
CA LEU A 91 1.46 -2.06 2.78
C LEU A 91 0.05 -2.57 2.46
N LEU A 92 -0.17 -3.22 1.31
CA LEU A 92 -1.48 -3.78 0.95
C LEU A 92 -1.95 -4.80 2.01
N LYS A 93 -1.06 -5.68 2.46
CA LYS A 93 -1.34 -6.63 3.54
C LYS A 93 -1.71 -5.90 4.84
N ARG A 94 -1.00 -4.82 5.18
CA ARG A 94 -1.28 -4.02 6.38
C ARG A 94 -2.66 -3.35 6.28
N VAL A 95 -3.01 -2.73 5.15
CA VAL A 95 -4.34 -2.14 4.94
C VAL A 95 -5.44 -3.18 5.16
N ARG A 96 -5.34 -4.37 4.53
CA ARG A 96 -6.29 -5.47 4.77
C ARG A 96 -6.32 -5.88 6.24
N ASN A 97 -5.16 -6.08 6.87
CA ASN A 97 -5.08 -6.55 8.25
C ASN A 97 -5.63 -5.53 9.25
N ASN A 98 -5.46 -4.23 8.99
CA ASN A 98 -6.09 -3.15 9.75
C ASN A 98 -7.61 -3.29 9.67
N TRP A 99 -8.13 -3.41 8.44
CA TRP A 99 -9.56 -3.60 8.19
C TRP A 99 -10.14 -4.81 8.94
N LEU A 100 -9.46 -5.97 8.84
CA LEU A 100 -9.83 -7.22 9.51
C LEU A 100 -9.87 -7.15 11.04
N ASN A 101 -8.97 -6.35 11.64
CA ASN A 101 -8.74 -6.27 13.08
C ASN A 101 -9.52 -5.14 13.75
N HIS A 102 -10.31 -4.36 13.01
CA HIS A 102 -11.15 -3.35 13.62
C HIS A 102 -12.13 -3.98 14.62
N LYS A 103 -12.17 -3.40 15.82
CA LYS A 103 -12.95 -3.89 16.95
C LYS A 103 -14.36 -3.28 17.04
N ASN A 104 -14.73 -2.36 16.15
CA ASN A 104 -16.12 -1.89 16.09
C ASN A 104 -17.02 -3.05 15.62
N SER A 105 -18.28 -3.05 16.05
CA SER A 105 -19.21 -4.18 15.88
C SER A 105 -19.37 -4.64 14.42
N VAL A 106 -19.00 -3.80 13.45
CA VAL A 106 -19.22 -4.06 12.01
C VAL A 106 -17.92 -4.02 11.20
N LYS A 107 -16.75 -4.00 11.86
CA LYS A 107 -15.42 -3.93 11.24
C LYS A 107 -15.34 -2.87 10.14
N CYS A 108 -15.85 -1.68 10.44
CA CYS A 108 -15.89 -0.56 9.50
C CYS A 108 -14.62 0.28 9.60
N LEU A 109 -14.04 0.57 8.44
CA LEU A 109 -13.22 1.76 8.25
C LEU A 109 -14.15 2.92 7.89
N TYR A 110 -13.86 4.11 8.37
CA TYR A 110 -14.58 5.33 8.04
C TYR A 110 -13.58 6.33 7.48
N TYR A 111 -13.76 6.73 6.23
CA TYR A 111 -12.82 7.53 5.47
C TYR A 111 -13.55 8.70 4.80
N THR A 112 -12.86 9.78 4.49
CA THR A 112 -13.46 10.93 3.79
C THR A 112 -13.75 10.58 2.33
N THR A 113 -14.76 11.17 1.70
CA THR A 113 -15.00 11.01 0.27
C THR A 113 -13.70 11.26 -0.53
N PHE A 114 -13.40 10.37 -1.48
CA PHE A 114 -12.27 10.52 -2.38
C PHE A 114 -12.64 11.56 -3.46
N GLN A 115 -11.79 12.57 -3.65
CA GLN A 115 -11.96 13.78 -4.50
C GLN A 115 -12.72 14.95 -3.85
N SER A 116 -12.07 16.12 -3.85
CA SER A 116 -12.54 17.41 -3.30
C SER A 116 -13.65 18.08 -4.11
N ASP A 117 -13.80 17.71 -5.38
CA ASP A 117 -14.70 18.40 -6.33
C ASP A 117 -16.08 17.73 -6.42
N SER A 118 -16.28 16.66 -5.65
CA SER A 118 -17.60 16.05 -5.47
C SER A 118 -18.49 16.98 -4.63
N PRO A 119 -19.80 17.09 -4.92
CA PRO A 119 -20.75 17.80 -4.06
C PRO A 119 -20.82 17.24 -2.63
N ASN A 120 -20.21 16.07 -2.37
CA ASN A 120 -20.06 15.45 -1.05
C ASN A 120 -18.63 15.50 -0.51
N SER A 121 -17.79 16.44 -0.94
CA SER A 121 -16.43 16.56 -0.44
C SER A 121 -16.40 16.80 1.07
N GLY A 122 -15.53 16.08 1.78
CA GLY A 122 -15.47 16.09 3.24
C GLY A 122 -16.54 15.26 3.96
N LYS A 123 -17.52 14.66 3.25
CA LYS A 123 -18.44 13.69 3.87
C LYS A 123 -17.67 12.43 4.27
N MET A 124 -18.07 11.82 5.38
CA MET A 124 -17.52 10.55 5.82
C MET A 124 -18.28 9.40 5.17
N GLU A 125 -17.53 8.50 4.54
CA GLU A 125 -17.99 7.24 3.98
C GLU A 125 -17.52 6.07 4.86
N GLY A 126 -18.13 4.90 4.67
CA GLY A 126 -17.82 3.69 5.43
C GLY A 126 -17.46 2.51 4.52
N ALA A 127 -16.48 1.72 4.94
CA ALA A 127 -16.12 0.45 4.32
C ALA A 127 -16.22 -0.67 5.34
N SER A 128 -17.16 -1.59 5.17
CA SER A 128 -17.41 -2.70 6.10
C SER A 128 -16.78 -3.99 5.61
N PHE A 129 -15.92 -4.58 6.44
CA PHE A 129 -15.40 -5.92 6.15
C PHE A 129 -16.48 -6.99 6.36
N SER A 130 -17.48 -6.75 7.22
CA SER A 130 -18.61 -7.66 7.42
C SER A 130 -19.46 -7.78 6.16
N SER A 131 -19.70 -6.68 5.43
CA SER A 131 -20.41 -6.73 4.15
C SER A 131 -19.74 -7.65 3.12
N LEU A 132 -18.42 -7.81 3.15
CA LEU A 132 -17.71 -8.79 2.31
C LEU A 132 -18.00 -10.24 2.72
N ARG A 133 -18.17 -10.49 4.02
CA ARG A 133 -18.51 -11.82 4.55
C ARG A 133 -19.95 -12.18 4.21
N GLU A 134 -20.87 -11.26 4.44
CA GLU A 134 -22.29 -11.40 4.10
C GLU A 134 -22.46 -11.62 2.59
N LEU A 135 -21.75 -10.87 1.74
CA LEU A 135 -21.74 -11.08 0.29
C LEU A 135 -21.28 -12.50 -0.08
N HIS A 136 -20.15 -12.95 0.49
CA HIS A 136 -19.64 -14.30 0.22
C HIS A 136 -20.57 -15.41 0.73
N GLU A 137 -21.19 -15.21 1.90
CA GLU A 137 -22.15 -16.15 2.50
C GLU A 137 -23.42 -16.27 1.66
N ALA A 138 -23.97 -15.15 1.19
CA ALA A 138 -25.14 -15.12 0.31
C ALA A 138 -24.89 -15.83 -1.04
N GLU A 139 -23.66 -15.80 -1.54
CA GLU A 139 -23.28 -16.49 -2.78
C GLU A 139 -22.83 -17.95 -2.59
N GLN A 140 -22.82 -18.51 -1.36
CA GLN A 140 -22.31 -19.87 -1.15
C GLN A 140 -23.10 -20.94 -1.90
N SER A 141 -24.43 -20.82 -1.89
CA SER A 141 -25.36 -21.74 -2.56
C SER A 141 -25.65 -21.34 -4.01
N SER A 142 -25.12 -20.21 -4.48
CA SER A 142 -25.35 -19.72 -5.84
C SER A 142 -24.45 -20.45 -6.83
N ILE A 143 -25.04 -20.92 -7.94
CA ILE A 143 -24.31 -21.59 -9.03
C ILE A 143 -23.39 -20.59 -9.75
N ALA A 144 -23.89 -19.37 -10.01
CA ALA A 144 -23.11 -18.27 -10.56
C ALA A 144 -22.80 -17.26 -9.45
N LYS A 145 -21.52 -16.98 -9.22
CA LYS A 145 -21.04 -16.05 -8.19
C LYS A 145 -20.50 -14.79 -8.83
N VAL A 146 -20.98 -13.63 -8.42
CA VAL A 146 -20.47 -12.34 -8.92
C VAL A 146 -19.13 -12.03 -8.26
N ALA A 147 -18.99 -12.30 -6.96
CA ALA A 147 -17.74 -12.17 -6.21
C ALA A 147 -16.91 -13.47 -6.25
N TYR A 148 -16.82 -14.15 -7.40
CA TYR A 148 -16.23 -15.50 -7.53
C TYR A 148 -14.79 -15.63 -7.00
N GLY A 149 -14.00 -14.54 -7.02
CA GLY A 149 -12.62 -14.52 -6.53
C GLY A 149 -12.50 -14.45 -5.01
N LEU A 150 -13.57 -14.02 -4.32
CA LEU A 150 -13.62 -13.88 -2.88
C LEU A 150 -13.75 -15.27 -2.24
N THR A 151 -12.90 -15.57 -1.28
CA THR A 151 -12.85 -16.92 -0.67
C THR A 151 -12.86 -16.83 0.83
N HIS A 152 -13.33 -17.90 1.48
CA HIS A 152 -13.30 -18.03 2.94
C HIS A 152 -11.93 -17.70 3.55
N LYS A 153 -10.83 -18.19 2.96
CA LYS A 153 -9.45 -17.90 3.42
C LYS A 153 -9.07 -16.42 3.32
N ALA A 154 -9.62 -15.68 2.36
CA ALA A 154 -9.38 -14.24 2.23
C ALA A 154 -10.12 -13.43 3.30
N LEU A 155 -11.30 -13.92 3.74
CA LEU A 155 -12.20 -13.27 4.71
C LEU A 155 -11.91 -13.65 6.17
N TYR A 156 -11.36 -14.85 6.37
CA TYR A 156 -11.04 -15.44 7.66
C TYR A 156 -9.60 -16.00 7.67
N PRO A 157 -8.57 -15.17 7.39
CA PRO A 157 -7.20 -15.66 7.33
C PRO A 157 -6.63 -15.96 8.73
N SER A 158 -5.94 -17.09 8.86
CA SER A 158 -5.04 -17.37 10.00
C SER A 158 -3.86 -16.40 10.06
N ASN A 159 -3.09 -16.43 11.15
CA ASN A 159 -1.91 -15.57 11.31
C ASN A 159 -0.86 -15.77 10.19
N LEU A 160 -0.67 -17.01 9.72
CA LEU A 160 0.21 -17.30 8.60
C LEU A 160 -0.37 -16.78 7.28
N GLU A 161 -1.66 -17.00 7.04
CA GLU A 161 -2.36 -16.55 5.83
C GLU A 161 -2.43 -15.02 5.72
N ARG A 162 -2.39 -14.29 6.85
CA ARG A 162 -2.24 -12.84 6.86
C ARG A 162 -0.94 -12.36 6.21
N GLN A 163 0.07 -13.21 6.04
CA GLN A 163 1.28 -12.85 5.29
C GLN A 163 1.16 -13.08 3.79
N ASN A 164 0.10 -13.75 3.32
CA ASN A 164 -0.11 -14.05 1.93
C ASN A 164 -0.77 -12.88 1.18
N VAL A 165 -0.02 -12.27 0.25
CA VAL A 165 -0.51 -11.18 -0.61
C VAL A 165 -1.61 -11.65 -1.56
N ARG A 166 -1.59 -12.91 -2.02
CA ARG A 166 -2.62 -13.44 -2.92
C ARG A 166 -4.00 -13.42 -2.27
N LEU A 167 -4.07 -13.62 -0.95
CA LEU A 167 -5.32 -13.50 -0.21
C LEU A 167 -5.76 -12.04 -0.03
N ALA A 168 -4.83 -11.09 0.03
CA ALA A 168 -5.19 -9.66 0.02
C ALA A 168 -5.76 -9.22 -1.33
N LEU A 169 -5.18 -9.68 -2.42
CA LEU A 169 -5.67 -9.40 -3.78
C LEU A 169 -7.05 -10.01 -4.06
N LYS A 170 -7.46 -11.04 -3.32
CA LYS A 170 -8.84 -11.56 -3.38
C LYS A 170 -9.86 -10.63 -2.72
N VAL A 171 -9.43 -9.81 -1.76
CA VAL A 171 -10.28 -8.78 -1.13
C VAL A 171 -10.28 -7.52 -2.00
N PHE A 172 -9.09 -7.04 -2.36
CA PHE A 172 -8.90 -5.87 -3.22
C PHE A 172 -8.93 -6.28 -4.69
N SER A 173 -10.14 -6.40 -5.24
CA SER A 173 -10.34 -6.68 -6.67
C SER A 173 -11.56 -5.94 -7.22
N GLY A 174 -11.50 -5.58 -8.51
CA GLY A 174 -12.62 -4.95 -9.20
C GLY A 174 -13.87 -5.82 -9.27
N PHE A 175 -13.73 -7.15 -9.24
CA PHE A 175 -14.89 -8.06 -9.18
C PHE A 175 -15.64 -7.96 -7.86
N VAL A 176 -14.93 -7.75 -6.74
CA VAL A 176 -15.57 -7.60 -5.43
C VAL A 176 -16.26 -6.25 -5.33
N SER A 177 -15.64 -5.15 -5.81
CA SER A 177 -16.31 -3.86 -5.84
C SER A 177 -17.54 -3.86 -6.75
N ALA A 178 -17.48 -4.49 -7.92
CA ALA A 178 -18.63 -4.68 -8.79
C ALA A 178 -19.73 -5.52 -8.13
N ALA A 179 -19.38 -6.63 -7.47
CA ALA A 179 -20.35 -7.48 -6.77
C ALA A 179 -21.06 -6.75 -5.63
N LEU A 180 -20.34 -5.93 -4.86
CA LEU A 180 -20.94 -5.07 -3.84
C LEU A 180 -21.96 -4.09 -4.42
N ARG A 181 -21.71 -3.53 -5.60
CA ARG A 181 -22.66 -2.63 -6.28
C ARG A 181 -23.87 -3.35 -6.82
N ILE A 182 -23.68 -4.55 -7.38
CA ILE A 182 -24.76 -5.35 -7.98
C ILE A 182 -25.68 -5.93 -6.90
N ARG A 183 -25.11 -6.50 -5.83
CA ARG A 183 -25.86 -7.25 -4.81
C ARG A 183 -26.11 -6.46 -3.53
N GLY A 184 -25.47 -5.30 -3.37
CA GLY A 184 -25.48 -4.54 -2.12
C GLY A 184 -26.87 -4.14 -1.65
N GLU A 185 -27.70 -3.63 -2.56
CA GLU A 185 -29.08 -3.23 -2.24
C GLU A 185 -29.97 -4.44 -1.96
N GLU A 186 -29.93 -5.46 -2.84
CA GLU A 186 -30.69 -6.72 -2.71
C GLU A 186 -30.42 -7.41 -1.37
N LEU A 187 -29.15 -7.53 -0.99
CA LEU A 187 -28.72 -8.18 0.25
C LEU A 187 -28.76 -7.24 1.46
N ARG A 188 -29.14 -5.97 1.28
CA ARG A 188 -29.14 -4.92 2.30
C ARG A 188 -27.78 -4.80 3.02
N LEU A 189 -26.70 -4.95 2.27
CA LEU A 189 -25.34 -4.86 2.81
C LEU A 189 -25.08 -3.45 3.32
N ARG A 190 -24.57 -3.36 4.55
CA ARG A 190 -24.25 -2.06 5.14
C ARG A 190 -23.14 -1.38 4.34
N VAL A 191 -23.32 -0.08 4.06
CA VAL A 191 -22.34 0.77 3.37
C VAL A 191 -21.73 0.10 2.13
N ALA A 192 -22.55 -0.60 1.35
CA ALA A 192 -22.08 -1.39 0.20
C ALA A 192 -21.30 -0.53 -0.81
N GLU A 193 -21.86 0.63 -1.16
CA GLU A 193 -21.22 1.57 -2.10
C GLU A 193 -19.91 2.14 -1.54
N GLY A 194 -19.88 2.61 -0.29
CA GLY A 194 -18.62 3.04 0.35
C GLY A 194 -17.59 1.92 0.44
N THR A 195 -18.02 0.68 0.70
CA THR A 195 -17.12 -0.48 0.69
C THR A 195 -16.54 -0.73 -0.71
N ALA A 196 -17.35 -0.62 -1.75
CA ALA A 196 -16.91 -0.75 -3.13
C ALA A 196 -15.93 0.36 -3.54
N GLN A 197 -16.23 1.61 -3.18
CA GLN A 197 -15.37 2.77 -3.43
C GLN A 197 -14.02 2.64 -2.73
N PHE A 198 -14.00 2.26 -1.45
CA PHE A 198 -12.75 2.01 -0.74
C PHE A 198 -11.89 0.94 -1.42
N ILE A 199 -12.51 -0.15 -1.88
CA ILE A 199 -11.81 -1.19 -2.63
C ILE A 199 -11.24 -0.63 -3.94
N ASP A 200 -12.02 0.15 -4.70
CA ASP A 200 -11.56 0.73 -5.97
C ASP A 200 -10.39 1.70 -5.77
N ILE A 201 -10.42 2.50 -4.71
CA ILE A 201 -9.32 3.42 -4.35
C ILE A 201 -8.03 2.62 -4.11
N ILE A 202 -8.09 1.59 -3.26
CA ILE A 202 -6.92 0.77 -2.93
C ILE A 202 -6.46 -0.06 -4.14
N VAL A 203 -7.37 -0.58 -4.96
CA VAL A 203 -7.05 -1.32 -6.19
C VAL A 203 -6.31 -0.43 -7.18
N LYS A 204 -6.80 0.79 -7.41
CA LYS A 204 -6.15 1.72 -8.33
C LYS A 204 -4.77 2.16 -7.84
N TRP A 205 -4.63 2.45 -6.54
CA TRP A 205 -3.31 2.68 -5.94
C TRP A 205 -2.37 1.48 -6.18
N TRP A 206 -2.85 0.26 -5.92
CA TRP A 206 -2.08 -0.98 -6.11
C TRP A 206 -1.65 -1.20 -7.56
N ASP A 207 -2.56 -0.94 -8.52
CA ASP A 207 -2.30 -1.09 -9.94
C ASP A 207 -1.13 -0.21 -10.41
N ILE A 208 -1.01 1.00 -9.86
CA ILE A 208 0.08 1.93 -10.17
C ILE A 208 1.40 1.48 -9.51
N VAL A 209 1.37 1.11 -8.22
CA VAL A 209 2.62 0.86 -7.47
C VAL A 209 3.20 -0.55 -7.62
N ASP A 210 2.46 -1.49 -8.24
CA ASP A 210 2.90 -2.89 -8.47
C ASP A 210 3.07 -3.21 -9.99
N VAL A 211 3.61 -2.27 -10.77
CA VAL A 211 3.99 -2.49 -12.17
C VAL A 211 5.36 -3.16 -12.25
N LYS A 212 5.39 -4.44 -12.63
CA LYS A 212 6.62 -5.26 -12.66
C LYS A 212 7.20 -5.51 -14.06
N ARG A 213 6.42 -5.22 -15.10
CA ARG A 213 6.78 -5.55 -16.48
C ARG A 213 6.25 -4.46 -17.42
N PRO A 214 7.04 -4.09 -18.44
CA PRO A 214 6.53 -3.33 -19.58
C PRO A 214 5.33 -4.05 -20.21
N HIS A 215 4.35 -3.29 -20.72
CA HIS A 215 3.15 -3.80 -21.42
C HIS A 215 2.15 -4.60 -20.56
N LYS A 216 2.25 -4.53 -19.22
CA LYS A 216 1.27 -5.14 -18.31
C LYS A 216 -0.13 -4.55 -18.55
N ASP A 217 -0.17 -3.26 -18.80
CA ASP A 217 -1.32 -2.46 -19.21
C ASP A 217 -2.00 -3.02 -20.46
N GLN A 218 -1.27 -3.30 -21.55
CA GLN A 218 -1.85 -3.79 -22.80
C GLN A 218 -2.49 -5.17 -22.62
N ARG A 219 -1.81 -6.05 -21.86
CA ARG A 219 -2.31 -7.41 -21.59
C ARG A 219 -3.56 -7.39 -20.71
N LEU A 220 -3.60 -6.52 -19.71
CA LEU A 220 -4.72 -6.43 -18.76
C LEU A 220 -5.76 -5.37 -19.14
N ARG A 221 -5.51 -4.63 -20.23
CA ARG A 221 -6.28 -3.47 -20.70
C ARG A 221 -6.54 -2.47 -19.57
N ASN A 222 -5.49 -2.19 -18.80
CA ASN A 222 -5.55 -1.29 -17.63
C ASN A 222 -4.47 -0.21 -17.71
N VAL A 223 -4.89 0.99 -18.10
CA VAL A 223 -4.04 2.19 -18.26
C VAL A 223 -3.36 2.63 -16.96
N TRP A 224 -3.88 2.22 -15.79
CA TRP A 224 -3.25 2.48 -14.49
C TRP A 224 -1.99 1.63 -14.25
N GLN A 225 -1.77 0.58 -15.05
CA GLN A 225 -0.62 -0.31 -14.94
C GLN A 225 0.46 -0.03 -15.99
N GLU A 226 0.35 1.09 -16.71
CA GLU A 226 1.41 1.58 -17.59
C GLU A 226 2.60 2.03 -16.74
N PRO A 227 3.85 1.69 -17.13
CA PRO A 227 5.03 2.21 -16.46
C PRO A 227 5.00 3.74 -16.40
N VAL A 228 5.33 4.31 -15.25
CA VAL A 228 5.45 5.77 -15.10
C VAL A 228 6.66 6.25 -15.90
N SER A 229 6.40 6.93 -17.02
CA SER A 229 7.43 7.45 -17.93
C SER A 229 7.57 8.97 -17.89
N GLU A 230 6.59 9.69 -17.32
CA GLU A 230 6.52 11.14 -17.33
C GLU A 230 6.07 11.70 -15.97
N VAL A 231 6.54 12.90 -15.63
CA VAL A 231 6.27 13.54 -14.33
C VAL A 231 4.82 14.04 -14.21
N ASN A 232 4.13 14.26 -15.33
CA ASN A 232 2.77 14.82 -15.38
C ASN A 232 1.70 13.79 -15.74
N CYS A 233 2.00 12.49 -15.69
CA CYS A 233 1.07 11.44 -16.08
C CYS A 233 -0.11 11.30 -15.09
N HIS A 234 -1.20 10.69 -15.54
CA HIS A 234 -2.41 10.49 -14.73
C HIS A 234 -2.17 9.61 -13.51
N GLN A 235 -1.24 8.65 -13.57
CA GLN A 235 -0.86 7.84 -12.41
C GLN A 235 -0.33 8.72 -11.29
N LEU A 236 0.59 9.64 -11.60
CA LEU A 236 1.20 10.53 -10.62
C LEU A 236 0.17 11.51 -10.04
N LYS A 237 -0.74 12.05 -10.86
CA LYS A 237 -1.86 12.88 -10.38
C LYS A 237 -2.76 12.13 -9.41
N TYR A 238 -3.11 10.88 -9.73
CA TYR A 238 -3.90 10.04 -8.83
C TYR A 238 -3.18 9.75 -7.51
N LEU A 239 -1.87 9.53 -7.55
CA LEU A 239 -1.06 9.33 -6.35
C LEU A 239 -1.00 10.59 -5.47
N ASP A 240 -0.98 11.79 -6.07
CA ASP A 240 -1.10 13.06 -5.32
C ASP A 240 -2.49 13.17 -4.66
N GLU A 241 -3.57 12.96 -5.42
CA GLU A 241 -4.94 12.93 -4.89
C GLU A 241 -5.11 11.89 -3.76
N PHE A 242 -4.45 10.73 -3.89
CA PHE A 242 -4.47 9.68 -2.88
C PHE A 242 -3.80 10.12 -1.58
N VAL A 243 -2.71 10.89 -1.64
CA VAL A 243 -2.08 11.40 -0.42
C VAL A 243 -2.90 12.53 0.19
N ASP A 244 -3.45 13.44 -0.61
CA ASP A 244 -4.34 14.49 -0.11
C ASP A 244 -5.59 13.89 0.58
N TRP A 245 -6.10 12.79 0.02
CA TRP A 245 -7.17 12.01 0.62
C TRP A 245 -6.77 11.39 1.96
N LEU A 246 -5.56 10.83 2.07
CA LEU A 246 -5.04 10.32 3.35
C LEU A 246 -4.89 11.44 4.37
N ASP A 247 -4.36 12.61 3.99
CA ASP A 247 -4.23 13.75 4.90
C ASP A 247 -5.59 14.25 5.37
N SER A 248 -6.58 14.32 4.48
CA SER A 248 -7.97 14.64 4.80
C SER A 248 -8.59 13.62 5.75
N TRP A 249 -8.37 12.33 5.50
CA TRP A 249 -8.84 11.24 6.36
C TRP A 249 -8.23 11.34 7.77
N LYS A 250 -6.93 11.66 7.87
CA LYS A 250 -6.26 11.88 9.14
C LYS A 250 -6.84 13.09 9.89
N ALA A 251 -7.13 14.17 9.18
CA ALA A 251 -7.63 15.43 9.73
C ALA A 251 -9.09 15.37 10.21
N ALA A 252 -9.93 14.50 9.63
CA ALA A 252 -11.35 14.33 9.96
C ALA A 252 -11.62 13.72 11.37
N ASP A 253 -10.64 13.81 12.27
CA ASP A 253 -10.53 13.29 13.63
C ASP A 253 -11.65 12.37 14.19
N GLN A 254 -11.86 11.21 13.57
CA GLN A 254 -12.74 10.17 14.14
C GLN A 254 -12.08 9.35 15.26
N TYR A 255 -12.81 9.08 16.35
CA TYR A 255 -12.32 8.23 17.44
C TYR A 255 -12.23 6.74 17.08
N THR A 256 -12.90 6.26 16.02
CA THR A 256 -12.94 4.83 15.65
C THR A 256 -12.89 4.60 14.13
N GLY A 257 -12.51 3.39 13.69
CA GLY A 257 -12.56 3.00 12.28
C GLY A 257 -11.50 3.64 11.37
N LYS A 258 -10.34 4.00 11.91
CA LYS A 258 -9.19 4.52 11.12
C LYS A 258 -8.11 3.47 10.93
N LEU A 259 -7.32 3.59 9.86
CA LEU A 259 -6.04 2.89 9.77
C LEU A 259 -5.16 3.20 11.00
N THR A 260 -4.36 2.23 11.42
CA THR A 260 -3.37 2.47 12.48
C THR A 260 -2.42 3.58 12.04
N THR A 261 -1.95 4.39 12.99
CA THR A 261 -0.99 5.47 12.74
C THR A 261 0.21 4.99 11.94
N GLU A 262 0.69 3.78 12.22
CA GLU A 262 1.81 3.18 11.48
C GLU A 262 1.49 2.96 10.00
N THR A 263 0.31 2.39 9.69
CA THR A 263 -0.12 2.09 8.31
C THR A 263 -0.45 3.38 7.56
N HIS A 264 -1.14 4.30 8.23
CA HIS A 264 -1.51 5.58 7.66
C HIS A 264 -0.29 6.43 7.31
N SER A 265 0.74 6.49 8.17
CA SER A 265 1.96 7.24 7.83
C SER A 265 2.84 6.55 6.78
N ALA A 266 2.67 5.24 6.59
CA ALA A 266 3.48 4.45 5.66
C ALA A 266 3.02 4.56 4.21
N LEU A 267 1.71 4.75 3.99
CA LEU A 267 1.13 4.87 2.65
C LEU A 267 1.69 6.10 1.90
N PRO A 268 1.66 7.33 2.46
CA PRO A 268 2.23 8.50 1.79
C PRO A 268 3.72 8.36 1.51
N GLN A 269 4.48 7.75 2.42
CA GLN A 269 5.92 7.55 2.26
C GLN A 269 6.30 6.77 1.01
N THR A 270 5.48 5.80 0.60
CA THR A 270 5.73 5.01 -0.61
C THR A 270 5.12 5.64 -1.85
N THR A 271 4.05 6.42 -1.67
CA THR A 271 3.36 7.10 -2.76
C THR A 271 4.11 8.34 -3.27
N TYR A 272 4.81 9.07 -2.40
CA TYR A 272 5.47 10.36 -2.71
C TYR A 272 6.93 10.27 -3.17
N VAL A 273 7.44 9.11 -3.56
CA VAL A 273 8.85 8.96 -3.97
C VAL A 273 9.07 9.66 -5.33
N ARG A 274 9.29 10.98 -5.28
CA ARG A 274 9.68 11.82 -6.42
C ARG A 274 11.02 12.47 -6.11
N SER A 275 11.96 12.40 -7.05
CA SER A 275 13.11 13.29 -7.07
C SER A 275 12.61 14.72 -7.22
N HIS A 276 12.90 15.56 -6.22
CA HIS A 276 12.81 17.01 -6.35
C HIS A 276 13.98 17.51 -7.19
#